data_AF-A0A261KXC8-F1
#
_entry.id   AF-A0A261KXC8-F1
#
_cell.length_a   1.000
_cell.length_b   1.000
_cell.length_c   1.000
_cell.angle_alpha   90.00
_cell.angle_beta   90.00
_cell.angle_gamma   90.00
#
_symmetry.space_group_name_H-M   'P 1'
#
loop_
_entity.id
_entity.type
_entity.pdbx_description
1 polymer ?
#
loop_
_entity_poly.entity_id
_entity_poly.type
_entity_poly.pdbx_seq_one_letter_code
_entity_poly.pdbx_strand_id
1 'polypeptide(L)'
;MKKQRPRNSNGTFKEDPEALTKKSIGLRISKKKMPKLEKVAKQMGKSTTEICRLIVEEWLDSFDYEDKQKKQLVSEGKLST
;
A
#
# COMPACT_ATOMS: atom_id res chain seq x y z
N MET A 1 -11.69 9.91 -24.61
CA MET A 1 -12.84 10.49 -23.87
C MET A 1 -12.95 9.81 -22.52
N LYS A 2 -12.78 10.52 -21.40
CA LYS A 2 -12.93 9.94 -20.05
C LYS A 2 -14.41 9.67 -19.80
N LYS A 3 -14.82 8.41 -19.63
CA LYS A 3 -16.20 8.03 -19.32
C LYS A 3 -16.58 8.61 -17.95
N GLN A 4 -17.56 9.51 -17.92
CA GLN A 4 -18.11 10.09 -16.69
C GLN A 4 -18.72 8.96 -15.85
N ARG A 5 -18.34 8.85 -14.56
CA ARG A 5 -18.86 7.82 -13.66
C ARG A 5 -20.36 8.04 -13.39
N PRO A 6 -21.16 6.97 -13.27
CA PRO A 6 -22.60 7.11 -13.04
C PRO A 6 -22.88 7.73 -11.66
N ARG A 7 -23.67 8.81 -11.68
CA ARG A 7 -24.22 9.46 -10.48
C ARG A 7 -25.67 9.02 -10.29
N ASN A 8 -26.16 9.01 -9.06
CA ASN A 8 -27.58 8.79 -8.79
C ASN A 8 -28.41 10.06 -9.09
N SER A 9 -29.73 9.97 -8.94
CA SER A 9 -30.68 11.07 -9.17
C SER A 9 -30.45 12.30 -8.28
N ASN A 10 -29.69 12.16 -7.20
CA ASN A 10 -29.36 13.24 -6.26
C ASN A 10 -27.98 13.85 -6.53
N GLY A 11 -27.35 13.50 -7.65
CA GLY A 11 -26.05 14.06 -8.06
C GLY A 11 -24.85 13.54 -7.27
N THR A 12 -25.06 12.60 -6.33
CA THR A 12 -23.99 11.93 -5.59
C THR A 12 -23.47 10.72 -6.36
N PHE A 13 -22.21 10.35 -6.10
CA PHE A 13 -21.63 9.15 -6.69
C PHE A 13 -22.40 7.92 -6.19
N LYS A 14 -22.65 6.96 -7.09
CA LYS A 14 -23.43 5.75 -6.78
C LYS A 14 -22.72 4.81 -5.79
N GLU A 15 -21.42 4.99 -5.58
CA GLU A 15 -20.61 4.20 -4.65
C GLU A 15 -20.06 5.09 -3.53
N ASP A 16 -20.13 4.58 -2.31
CA ASP A 16 -19.58 5.18 -1.09
C ASP A 16 -18.05 5.35 -1.22
N PRO A 17 -17.45 6.52 -0.94
CA PRO A 17 -16.00 6.68 -0.90
C PRO A 17 -15.30 5.80 0.14
N GLU A 18 -16.03 5.32 1.16
CA GLU A 18 -15.57 4.32 2.12
C GLU A 18 -15.80 2.87 1.68
N ALA A 19 -16.42 2.65 0.51
CA ALA A 19 -16.52 1.31 -0.06
C ALA A 19 -15.10 0.76 -0.22
N LEU A 20 -14.81 -0.31 0.52
CA LEU A 20 -13.65 -1.20 0.46
C LEU A 20 -13.54 -1.89 -0.91
N THR A 21 -13.56 -1.10 -1.97
CA THR A 21 -13.30 -1.54 -3.32
C THR A 21 -11.83 -1.89 -3.41
N LYS A 22 -11.54 -3.13 -3.83
CA LYS A 22 -10.16 -3.57 -4.04
C LYS A 22 -9.47 -2.61 -5.01
N LYS A 23 -8.58 -1.76 -4.49
CA LYS A 23 -7.73 -0.90 -5.32
C LYS A 23 -6.65 -1.78 -5.94
N SER A 24 -6.70 -1.95 -7.25
CA SER A 24 -5.66 -2.67 -7.98
C SER A 24 -4.57 -1.68 -8.40
N ILE A 25 -3.31 -2.04 -8.15
CA ILE A 25 -2.14 -1.27 -8.57
C ILE A 25 -1.29 -2.19 -9.44
N GLY A 26 -1.00 -1.76 -10.67
CA GLY A 26 -0.05 -2.44 -11.54
C GLY A 26 1.38 -2.10 -11.15
N LEU A 27 2.16 -3.09 -10.71
CA LEU A 27 3.56 -2.92 -10.36
C LEU A 27 4.47 -3.24 -11.54
N ARG A 28 5.43 -2.35 -11.81
CA ARG A 28 6.49 -2.60 -12.80
C ARG A 28 7.78 -2.96 -12.07
N ILE A 29 8.23 -4.20 -12.25
CA ILE A 29 9.46 -4.70 -11.64
C ILE A 29 10.52 -4.83 -12.73
N SER A 30 11.76 -4.43 -12.42
CA SER A 30 12.83 -4.52 -13.39
C SER A 30 13.14 -5.97 -13.73
N LYS A 31 13.49 -6.24 -15.00
CA LYS A 31 13.83 -7.59 -15.48
C LYS A 31 14.92 -8.28 -14.66
N LYS A 32 15.87 -7.51 -14.10
CA LYS A 32 16.95 -8.01 -13.25
C LYS A 32 16.46 -8.48 -11.86
N LYS A 33 15.36 -7.90 -11.35
CA LYS A 33 14.83 -8.19 -10.02
C LYS A 33 13.69 -9.23 -10.04
N MET A 34 12.98 -9.37 -11.16
CA MET A 34 11.87 -10.32 -11.29
C MET A 34 12.26 -11.77 -10.92
N PRO A 35 13.41 -12.32 -11.38
CA PRO A 35 13.79 -13.70 -11.01
C PRO A 35 14.03 -13.87 -9.51
N LYS A 36 14.51 -12.83 -8.83
CA LYS A 36 14.69 -12.86 -7.36
C LYS A 36 13.33 -12.91 -6.66
N LEU A 37 12.36 -12.12 -7.12
CA LEU A 37 11.00 -12.14 -6.57
C LEU A 37 10.34 -13.50 -6.77
N GLU A 38 10.43 -14.08 -7.97
CA GLU A 38 9.87 -15.41 -8.28
C GLU A 38 10.52 -16.50 -7.42
N LYS A 39 11.84 -16.44 -7.19
CA LYS A 39 12.54 -17.37 -6.31
C LYS A 39 12.00 -17.28 -4.87
N VAL A 40 11.84 -16.07 -4.33
CA VAL A 40 11.27 -15.85 -2.99
C VAL A 40 9.84 -16.37 -2.91
N ALA A 41 9.01 -16.04 -3.90
CA ALA A 41 7.63 -16.51 -3.99
C ALA A 41 7.55 -18.05 -3.97
N LYS A 42 8.39 -18.72 -4.76
CA LYS A 42 8.49 -20.18 -4.79
C LYS A 42 8.95 -20.77 -3.46
N GLN A 43 9.96 -20.18 -2.82
CA GLN A 43 10.46 -20.65 -1.51
C GLN A 43 9.41 -20.53 -0.41
N MET A 44 8.57 -19.51 -0.47
CA MET A 44 7.51 -19.26 0.52
C MET A 44 6.17 -19.92 0.17
N GLY A 45 6.07 -20.61 -0.97
CA GLY A 45 4.83 -21.22 -1.44
C GLY A 45 3.70 -20.21 -1.70
N LYS A 46 4.03 -18.98 -2.10
CA LYS A 46 3.09 -17.86 -2.30
C LYS A 46 3.15 -17.34 -3.73
N SER A 47 2.10 -16.65 -4.15
CA SER A 47 2.12 -15.90 -5.41
C SER A 47 3.04 -14.67 -5.32
N THR A 48 3.57 -14.22 -6.45
CA THR A 48 4.39 -12.98 -6.51
C THR A 48 3.60 -11.77 -6.00
N THR A 49 2.30 -11.71 -6.27
CA THR A 49 1.41 -10.64 -5.81
C THR A 49 1.30 -10.61 -4.28
N GLU A 50 1.18 -11.77 -3.64
CA GLU A 50 1.15 -11.86 -2.17
C GLU A 50 2.47 -11.45 -1.55
N ILE A 51 3.61 -11.83 -2.15
CA ILE A 51 4.92 -11.38 -1.69
C ILE A 51 5.03 -9.85 -1.80
N CYS A 52 4.61 -9.27 -2.93
CA CYS A 52 4.60 -7.81 -3.07
C CYS A 52 3.70 -7.13 -2.03
N ARG A 53 2.53 -7.71 -1.72
CA ARG A 53 1.65 -7.18 -0.67
C ARG A 53 2.35 -7.19 0.69
N LEU A 54 2.94 -8.32 1.08
CA LEU A 54 3.63 -8.46 2.37
C LEU A 54 4.79 -7.46 2.52
N ILE A 55 5.61 -7.31 1.47
CA ILE A 55 6.73 -6.35 1.48
C ILE A 55 6.21 -4.92 1.65
N VAL A 56 5.11 -4.56 0.99
CA VAL A 56 4.53 -3.22 1.11
C VAL A 56 3.95 -3.00 2.50
N GLU A 57 3.22 -3.97 3.06
CA GLU A 57 2.65 -3.89 4.41
C GLU A 57 3.76 -3.73 5.47
N GLU A 58 4.79 -4.59 5.42
CA GLU A 58 5.93 -4.52 6.33
C GLU A 58 6.69 -3.19 6.24
N TRP A 59 6.86 -2.67 5.02
CA TRP A 59 7.50 -1.38 4.82
C TRP A 59 6.66 -0.21 5.38
N LEU A 60 5.34 -0.24 5.21
CA LEU A 60 4.45 0.77 5.78
C LEU A 60 4.42 0.71 7.32
N ASP A 61 4.34 -0.49 7.89
CA ASP A 61 4.37 -0.69 9.34
C ASP A 61 5.67 -0.16 9.96
N SER A 62 6.80 -0.34 9.26
CA SER A 62 8.09 0.22 9.68
C SER A 62 8.09 1.75 9.69
N PHE A 63 7.40 2.38 8.73
CA PHE A 63 7.29 3.83 8.64
C PHE A 63 6.43 4.40 9.77
N ASP A 64 5.32 3.74 10.08
CA ASP A 64 4.45 4.11 11.20
C ASP A 64 5.15 3.92 12.56
N TYR A 65 6.00 2.90 12.68
CA TYR A 65 6.82 2.70 13.87
C TYR A 65 7.83 3.83 14.07
N GLU A 66 8.58 4.21 13.03
CA GLU A 66 9.53 5.31 13.10
C GLU A 66 8.85 6.66 13.39
N ASP A 67 7.68 6.91 12.81
CA ASP A 67 6.91 8.13 13.07
C ASP A 67 6.40 8.19 14.52
N LYS A 68 5.93 7.07 15.07
CA LYS A 68 5.53 6.97 16.49
C LYS A 68 6.72 7.19 17.43
N GLN A 69 7.87 6.61 17.14
CA GLN A 69 9.10 6.80 17.94
C GLN A 69 9.55 8.27 17.94
N LYS A 70 9.54 8.92 16.77
CA LYS A 70 9.87 10.36 16.65
C LYS A 70 8.88 11.22 17.44
N LYS A 71 7.57 10.96 17.33
CA LYS A 71 6.54 11.68 18.09
C LYS A 71 6.69 11.49 19.60
N GLN A 72 7.03 10.28 20.03
CA GLN A 72 7.28 9.99 21.44
C GLN A 72 8.51 10.74 21.98
N LEU A 73 9.62 10.76 21.23
CA LEU A 73 10.83 11.48 21.62
C LEU A 73 10.65 13.00 21.65
N VAL A 74 9.84 13.57 20.75
CA VAL A 74 9.44 14.99 20.79
C VAL A 74 8.56 15.27 22.00
N SER A 75 7.60 14.40 22.33
CA SER A 75 6.75 14.55 23.51
C SER A 75 7.51 14.43 24.84
N GLU A 76 8.60 13.66 24.86
CA GLU A 76 9.50 13.50 25.99
C GLU A 76 10.57 14.61 26.06
N GLY A 77 10.58 15.58 25.14
CA GLY A 77 11.53 16.70 25.10
C GLY A 77 12.97 16.31 24.72
N LYS A 78 13.17 15.09 24.18
CA LYS A 78 14.49 14.55 23.83
C LYS A 78 14.93 14.89 22.40
N LEU A 79 14.02 15.42 21.58
CA LEU A 79 14.32 16.05 20.29
C LEU A 79 13.70 17.45 20.25
N SER A 80 14.53 18.46 19.98
CA SER A 80 14.07 19.80 19.60
C SER A 80 13.74 19.81 18.11
N THR A 81 12.60 20.42 17.77
CA THR A 81 12.08 20.62 16.40
C THR A 81 13.09 21.20 15.44
#